data_AF-A0A6I3T842-F1
#
_entry.id   AF-A0A6I3T842-F1
#
_cell.length_a   1.000
_cell.length_b   1.000
_cell.length_c   1.000
_cell.angle_alpha   90.00
_cell.angle_beta   90.00
_cell.angle_gamma   90.00
#
_symmetry.space_group_name_H-M   'P 1'
#
loop_
_entity.id
_entity.type
_entity.pdbx_description
1 polymer ?
#
loop_
_entity_poly.entity_id
_entity_poly.type
_entity_poly.pdbx_seq_one_letter_code
_entity_poly.pdbx_strand_id
1 'polypeptide(L)'
;SAGVDSGANHPGTLSGIHSHNFSGDGYNQWQLDDTQGQVRMRLATSSAATQLNLGYLIQQSPTSSQRGAYRGAGFELRTDAWAIVRGGEGVLLTTSARSAQGASVTSTQMDASEAL
;
A
#
# COMPACT_ATOMS: atom_id res chain seq x y z
N SER A 1 -9.54 15.81 14.16
CA SER A 1 -10.09 16.55 13.00
C SER A 1 -9.09 16.44 11.86
N ALA A 2 -9.53 16.43 10.60
CA ALA A 2 -8.68 16.44 9.40
C ALA A 2 -8.77 17.78 8.63
N GLY A 3 -9.38 18.80 9.25
CA GLY A 3 -9.66 20.10 8.63
C GLY A 3 -8.58 21.16 8.84
N VAL A 4 -8.88 22.40 8.46
CA VAL A 4 -7.98 23.57 8.44
C VAL A 4 -7.32 23.92 9.79
N ASP A 5 -7.92 23.47 10.90
CA ASP A 5 -7.39 23.64 12.27
C ASP A 5 -6.91 22.33 12.90
N SER A 6 -6.79 21.27 12.10
CA SER A 6 -6.20 20.02 12.58
C SER A 6 -4.69 20.15 12.69
N GLY A 7 -4.10 19.57 13.73
CA GLY A 7 -2.65 19.38 13.80
C GLY A 7 -2.13 18.44 12.71
N ALA A 8 -3.00 17.85 11.89
CA ALA A 8 -2.67 16.83 10.91
C ALA A 8 -2.10 17.48 9.64
N ASN A 9 -1.00 16.93 9.12
CA ASN A 9 -0.34 17.41 7.90
C ASN A 9 -0.93 16.81 6.62
N HIS A 10 -2.23 16.51 6.63
CA HIS A 10 -3.00 16.12 5.46
C HIS A 10 -4.24 17.03 5.40
N PRO A 11 -4.45 17.81 4.33
CA PRO A 11 -5.52 18.82 4.25
C PRO A 11 -6.88 18.17 3.97
N GLY A 12 -7.28 17.18 4.77
CA GLY A 12 -8.51 16.40 4.57
C GLY A 12 -8.41 15.34 3.49
N THR A 13 -7.20 15.04 3.00
CA THR A 13 -6.95 14.11 1.88
C THR A 13 -6.88 12.64 2.28
N LEU A 14 -7.05 12.31 3.56
CA LEU A 14 -7.09 10.92 4.03
C LEU A 14 -8.52 10.44 4.14
N SER A 15 -8.82 9.29 3.54
CA SER A 15 -10.11 8.61 3.62
C SER A 15 -9.93 7.09 3.79
N GLY A 16 -10.98 6.36 4.16
CA GLY A 16 -10.91 4.90 4.27
C GLY A 16 -11.79 4.29 5.37
N ILE A 17 -11.45 3.05 5.74
CA ILE A 17 -12.14 2.23 6.74
C ILE A 17 -11.11 1.79 7.78
N HIS A 18 -11.41 1.98 9.06
CA HIS A 18 -10.65 1.45 10.18
C HIS A 18 -11.62 0.72 11.11
N SER A 19 -11.40 -0.58 11.33
CA SER A 19 -12.24 -1.41 12.19
C SER A 19 -11.41 -2.12 13.24
N HIS A 20 -12.03 -2.41 14.38
CA HIS A 20 -11.43 -3.19 15.45
C HIS A 20 -12.04 -4.60 15.49
N ASN A 21 -11.27 -5.57 15.99
CA ASN A 21 -11.84 -6.85 16.38
C ASN A 21 -12.75 -6.67 17.62
N PHE A 22 -13.49 -7.73 17.97
CA PHE A 22 -14.46 -7.67 19.06
C PHE A 22 -13.84 -7.30 20.43
N SER A 23 -12.63 -7.76 20.69
CA SER A 23 -11.87 -7.47 21.91
C SER A 23 -11.23 -6.07 21.94
N GLY A 24 -11.15 -5.39 20.80
CA GLY A 24 -10.56 -4.04 20.68
C GLY A 24 -9.03 -3.99 20.62
N ASP A 25 -8.34 -5.12 20.71
CA ASP A 25 -6.87 -5.23 20.72
C ASP A 25 -6.25 -5.37 19.32
N GLY A 26 -7.08 -5.61 18.29
CA GLY A 26 -6.67 -5.70 16.90
C GLY A 26 -7.43 -4.73 16.01
N TYR A 27 -6.86 -4.43 14.84
CA TYR A 27 -7.51 -3.65 13.80
C TYR A 27 -7.30 -4.23 12.39
N ASN A 28 -8.23 -3.89 11.49
CA ASN A 28 -8.06 -3.91 10.04
C ASN A 28 -8.24 -2.49 9.50
N GLN A 29 -7.46 -2.12 8.50
CA GLN A 29 -7.45 -0.78 7.95
C GLN A 29 -7.31 -0.80 6.44
N TRP A 30 -8.18 -0.08 5.75
CA TRP A 30 -7.98 0.38 4.38
C TRP A 30 -7.92 1.90 4.40
N GLN A 31 -6.85 2.49 3.88
CA GLN A 31 -6.65 3.94 3.86
C GLN A 31 -6.24 4.38 2.45
N LEU A 32 -6.86 5.47 1.99
CA LEU A 32 -6.50 6.21 0.80
C LEU A 32 -5.95 7.58 1.25
N ASP A 33 -4.94 8.06 0.54
CA ASP A 33 -4.34 9.38 0.74
C ASP A 33 -4.23 10.06 -0.62
N ASP A 34 -5.08 11.07 -0.82
CA ASP A 34 -5.19 11.85 -2.05
C ASP A 34 -4.36 13.14 -1.98
N THR A 35 -3.33 13.17 -1.13
CA THR A 35 -2.40 14.30 -1.07
C THR A 35 -1.79 14.54 -2.44
N GLN A 36 -1.89 15.78 -2.94
CA GLN A 36 -1.47 16.16 -4.28
C GLN A 36 0.00 15.74 -4.56
N GLY A 37 0.21 14.99 -5.65
CA GLY A 37 1.54 14.49 -6.04
C GLY A 37 2.10 13.36 -5.16
N GLN A 38 1.33 12.89 -4.16
CA GLN A 38 1.75 11.89 -3.18
C GLN A 38 0.65 10.86 -2.92
N VAL A 39 -0.10 10.51 -3.97
CA VAL A 39 -1.23 9.58 -3.87
C VAL A 39 -0.74 8.20 -3.43
N ARG A 40 -1.42 7.61 -2.46
CA ARG A 40 -1.10 6.27 -1.96
C ARG A 40 -2.32 5.54 -1.43
N MET A 41 -2.20 4.22 -1.33
CA MET A 41 -3.15 3.36 -0.63
C MET A 41 -2.42 2.45 0.37
N ARG A 42 -3.09 2.11 1.46
CA ARG A 42 -2.65 1.13 2.45
C ARG A 42 -3.79 0.18 2.79
N LEU A 43 -3.53 -1.11 2.73
CA LEU A 43 -4.40 -2.17 3.26
C LEU A 43 -3.61 -2.92 4.33
N ALA A 44 -4.08 -2.92 5.58
CA ALA A 44 -3.30 -3.41 6.72
C ALA A 44 -4.15 -4.14 7.76
N THR A 45 -3.50 -5.04 8.48
CA THR A 45 -4.02 -5.63 9.70
C THR A 45 -2.97 -5.52 10.81
N SER A 46 -3.42 -5.36 12.05
CA SER A 46 -2.55 -5.44 13.23
C SER A 46 -1.85 -6.80 13.36
N SER A 47 -2.47 -7.88 12.86
CA SER A 47 -1.91 -9.22 12.94
C SER A 47 -0.60 -9.33 12.15
N ALA A 48 0.47 -9.69 12.85
CA ALA A 48 1.84 -9.69 12.33
C ALA A 48 2.23 -8.38 11.63
N ALA A 49 1.61 -7.26 12.03
CA ALA A 49 1.80 -5.94 11.45
C ALA A 49 1.73 -5.92 9.90
N THR A 50 0.90 -6.79 9.32
CA THR A 50 0.88 -7.06 7.88
C THR A 50 0.24 -5.92 7.10
N GLN A 51 0.88 -5.50 6.00
CA GLN A 51 0.34 -4.44 5.14
C GLN A 51 0.76 -4.60 3.67
N LEU A 52 -0.16 -4.21 2.81
CA LEU A 52 0.06 -3.89 1.40
C LEU A 52 -0.01 -2.36 1.25
N ASN A 53 1.04 -1.75 0.71
CA ASN A 53 1.10 -0.32 0.41
C ASN A 53 1.37 -0.09 -1.07
N LEU A 54 0.68 0.90 -1.64
CA LEU A 54 0.76 1.29 -3.06
C LEU A 54 1.02 2.79 -3.18
N GLY A 55 1.78 3.20 -4.18
CA GLY A 55 2.02 4.61 -4.52
C GLY A 55 3.14 5.23 -3.68
N TYR A 56 2.90 6.43 -3.14
CA TYR A 56 3.86 7.20 -2.34
C TYR A 56 3.97 6.62 -0.92
N LEU A 57 5.03 5.86 -0.63
CA LEU A 57 5.20 5.16 0.65
C LEU A 57 5.73 6.12 1.72
N ILE A 58 5.04 6.20 2.85
CA ILE A 58 5.46 6.98 4.02
C ILE A 58 5.34 6.13 5.30
N GLN A 59 6.05 6.53 6.34
CA GLN A 59 5.77 6.07 7.69
C GLN A 59 4.44 6.67 8.16
N GLN A 60 3.58 5.84 8.75
CA GLN A 60 2.32 6.30 9.34
C GLN A 60 1.84 5.32 10.41
N SER A 61 1.54 5.84 11.60
CA SER A 61 0.91 5.05 12.67
C SER A 61 -0.52 4.69 12.28
N PRO A 62 -1.00 3.47 12.55
CA PRO A 62 -2.36 3.04 12.18
C PRO A 62 -3.48 3.89 12.80
N THR A 63 -3.23 4.46 13.98
CA THR A 63 -4.18 5.27 14.74
C THR A 63 -3.98 6.77 14.55
N SER A 64 -3.03 7.18 13.70
CA SER A 64 -2.73 8.58 13.46
C SER A 64 -2.95 8.95 12.00
N SER A 65 -3.56 10.12 11.82
CA SER A 65 -3.69 10.73 10.52
C SER A 65 -2.43 11.54 10.12
N GLN A 66 -1.43 11.65 11.01
CA GLN A 66 -0.13 12.25 10.70
C GLN A 66 0.63 11.44 9.65
N ARG A 67 1.02 12.12 8.58
CA ARG A 67 1.94 11.64 7.56
C ARG A 67 3.37 11.76 8.09
N GLY A 68 4.10 10.66 8.11
CA GLY A 68 5.50 10.61 8.53
C GLY A 68 6.48 10.74 7.36
N ALA A 69 7.72 10.31 7.60
CA ALA A 69 8.79 10.40 6.62
C ALA A 69 8.54 9.55 5.36
N TYR A 70 9.01 10.03 4.22
CA TYR A 70 9.04 9.29 2.96
C TYR A 70 9.90 8.03 3.07
N ARG A 71 9.41 6.92 2.50
CA ARG A 71 10.06 5.60 2.53
C ARG A 71 10.33 5.03 1.14
N GLY A 72 9.68 5.51 0.09
CA GLY A 72 9.83 4.99 -1.27
C GLY A 72 8.59 5.19 -2.13
N ALA A 73 8.62 4.67 -3.35
CA ALA A 73 7.50 4.71 -4.28
C ALA A 73 7.31 3.35 -4.95
N GLY A 74 6.06 2.97 -5.23
CA GLY A 74 5.73 1.71 -5.91
C GLY A 74 4.81 0.83 -5.07
N PHE A 75 5.17 -0.45 -4.94
CA PHE A 75 4.43 -1.47 -4.20
C PHE A 75 5.29 -2.01 -3.05
N GLU A 76 4.72 -2.12 -1.86
CA GLU A 76 5.35 -2.80 -0.72
C GLU A 76 4.33 -3.77 -0.11
N LEU A 77 4.69 -5.06 -0.06
CA LEU A 77 4.06 -6.02 0.84
C LEU A 77 5.04 -6.28 2.00
N ARG A 78 4.59 -6.07 3.25
CA ARG A 78 5.38 -6.45 4.43
C ARG A 78 4.54 -7.22 5.44
N THR A 79 5.21 -8.07 6.21
CA THR A 79 4.66 -8.77 7.36
C THR A 79 5.81 -9.15 8.29
N ASP A 80 5.54 -9.20 9.60
CA ASP A 80 6.48 -9.71 10.60
C ASP A 80 6.37 -11.25 10.73
N ALA A 81 5.49 -11.89 9.95
CA ALA A 81 5.31 -13.34 9.88
C ALA A 81 5.74 -13.91 8.52
N TRP A 82 5.28 -15.12 8.19
CA TRP A 82 5.57 -15.77 6.92
C TRP A 82 4.90 -15.07 5.73
N ALA A 83 5.66 -14.87 4.66
CA ALA A 83 5.13 -14.48 3.35
C ALA A 83 5.22 -15.67 2.39
N ILE A 84 4.11 -16.02 1.75
CA ILE A 84 4.04 -17.08 0.74
C ILE A 84 3.43 -16.49 -0.54
N VAL A 85 4.17 -16.58 -1.64
CA VAL A 85 3.68 -16.29 -3.00
C VAL A 85 3.56 -17.62 -3.74
N ARG A 86 2.37 -17.96 -4.24
CA ARG A 86 2.10 -19.21 -4.94
C ARG A 86 1.27 -18.95 -6.19
N GLY A 87 1.81 -19.30 -7.35
CA GLY A 87 1.08 -19.37 -8.61
C GLY A 87 1.13 -20.80 -9.14
N GLY A 88 -0.03 -21.46 -9.26
CA GLY A 88 -0.11 -22.84 -9.75
C GLY A 88 0.39 -23.00 -11.19
N GLU A 89 0.22 -21.94 -11.99
CA GLU A 89 0.66 -21.84 -13.38
C GLU A 89 2.05 -21.16 -13.51
N GLY A 90 2.72 -20.87 -12.40
CA GLY A 90 4.02 -20.20 -12.35
C GLY A 90 4.00 -18.82 -11.70
N VAL A 91 5.21 -18.30 -11.41
CA VAL A 91 5.46 -16.96 -10.85
C VAL A 91 6.56 -16.31 -11.67
N LEU A 92 6.30 -15.12 -12.21
CA LEU A 92 7.31 -14.28 -12.85
C LEU A 92 7.67 -13.13 -11.91
N LEU A 93 8.95 -13.06 -11.52
CA LEU A 93 9.53 -11.92 -10.81
C LEU A 93 10.61 -11.32 -11.70
N THR A 94 10.39 -10.10 -12.16
CA THR A 94 11.27 -9.43 -13.11
C THR A 94 11.54 -7.99 -12.70
N THR A 95 12.68 -7.46 -13.12
CA THR A 95 13.03 -6.04 -13.01
C THR A 95 12.92 -5.31 -14.35
N SER A 96 12.47 -6.00 -15.40
CA SER A 96 12.25 -5.42 -16.73
C SER A 96 11.10 -4.45 -16.70
N ALA A 97 11.33 -3.23 -17.19
CA ALA A 97 10.30 -2.20 -17.29
C ALA A 97 9.53 -2.34 -18.61
N ARG A 98 8.19 -2.26 -18.55
CA ARG A 98 7.36 -2.07 -19.75
C ARG A 98 7.22 -0.58 -20.06
N SER A 99 7.29 -0.22 -21.33
CA SER A 99 7.36 1.16 -21.81
C SER A 99 6.06 1.98 -21.66
N ALA A 100 4.95 1.40 -21.18
CA ALA A 100 3.67 2.09 -21.04
C ALA A 100 3.11 2.06 -19.62
N GLN A 101 2.38 3.11 -19.24
CA GLN A 101 1.57 3.14 -18.02
C GLN A 101 0.46 2.09 -18.12
N GLY A 102 0.60 1.03 -17.33
CA GLY A 102 -0.24 -0.15 -17.39
C GLY A 102 0.47 -1.25 -18.15
N ALA A 103 1.28 -2.04 -17.44
CA ALA A 103 1.96 -3.22 -17.97
C ALA A 103 1.00 -4.14 -18.77
N SER A 104 -0.27 -4.21 -18.35
CA SER A 104 -1.32 -4.99 -18.99
C SER A 104 -1.81 -4.43 -20.35
N VAL A 105 -1.43 -3.21 -20.72
CA VAL A 105 -1.86 -2.58 -21.98
C VAL A 105 -0.98 -3.00 -23.16
N THR A 106 0.29 -3.33 -22.90
CA THR A 106 1.26 -3.69 -23.95
C THR A 106 1.45 -5.19 -24.11
N SER A 107 1.13 -6.00 -23.09
CA SER A 107 1.25 -7.47 -23.13
C SER A 107 0.46 -8.13 -21.98
N THR A 108 0.43 -9.46 -21.96
CA THR A 108 -0.15 -10.26 -20.88
C THR A 108 0.66 -10.14 -19.60
N GLN A 109 0.08 -10.55 -18.46
CA GLN A 109 0.76 -10.45 -17.15
C GLN A 109 2.05 -11.27 -17.06
N MET A 110 2.16 -12.37 -17.82
CA MET A 110 3.36 -13.20 -17.92
C MET A 110 3.83 -13.18 -19.37
N ASP A 111 4.71 -12.23 -19.68
CA ASP A 111 5.31 -12.11 -21.00
C ASP A 111 6.65 -12.84 -21.01
N ALA A 112 6.80 -13.83 -21.89
CA ALA A 112 8.02 -14.63 -22.00
C ALA A 112 9.25 -13.79 -22.40
N SER A 113 9.06 -12.65 -23.05
CA SER A 113 10.16 -11.72 -23.36
C SER A 113 10.80 -11.09 -22.11
N GLU A 114 10.15 -11.19 -20.95
CA GLU A 114 10.65 -10.69 -19.66
C GLU A 114 11.43 -11.74 -18.86
N ALA A 115 11.49 -12.98 -19.37
CA ALA A 115 12.15 -14.11 -18.73
C ALA A 115 13.52 -14.47 -19.35
N LEU A 116 13.90 -13.82 -20.46
CA LEU A 116 15.16 -14.00 -21.20
C LEU A 116 16.02 -12.75 -21.11
#